data_AF-A0A2T6CEA1-F1
#
_entry.id   AF-A0A2T6CEA1-F1
#
_cell.length_a   1.000
_cell.length_b   1.000
_cell.length_c   1.000
_cell.angle_alpha   90.00
_cell.angle_beta   90.00
_cell.angle_gamma   90.00
#
_symmetry.space_group_name_H-M   'P 1'
#
loop_
_entity.id
_entity.type
_entity.pdbx_description
1 polymer ?
#
loop_
_entity_poly.entity_id
_entity_poly.type
_entity_poly.pdbx_seq_one_letter_code
_entity_poly.pdbx_strand_id
1 'polypeptide(L)'
;MTNAQNPAPQSRLAGLDLARYLAFVGMVIVNFKIAMGADNDGGVLGLLSGALEGRAAATFVVLAGIGLGLAGSKALDLTISVSLRRAVFLLAIGLLNMLIFEADILHYYAFYFLFGVLLLPLSSRALVWVILALNLGFVAMVFVFEYDTGWN
;
A
#
# COMPACT_ATOMS: atom_id res chain seq x y z
N MET A 1 -7.08 -3.14 -47.29
CA MET A 1 -6.27 -3.92 -46.34
C MET A 1 -5.65 -2.94 -45.36
N THR A 2 -6.34 -2.63 -44.27
CA THR A 2 -5.87 -1.72 -43.22
C THR A 2 -4.99 -2.51 -42.25
N ASN A 3 -3.69 -2.25 -42.28
CA ASN A 3 -2.73 -2.81 -41.31
C ASN A 3 -3.08 -2.28 -39.92
N ALA A 4 -3.73 -3.10 -39.10
CA ALA A 4 -3.84 -2.86 -37.68
C ALA A 4 -2.43 -2.96 -37.09
N GLN A 5 -1.84 -1.80 -36.77
CA GLN A 5 -0.59 -1.74 -36.04
C GLN A 5 -0.80 -2.40 -34.68
N ASN A 6 -0.15 -3.54 -34.45
CA ASN A 6 -0.10 -4.18 -33.15
C ASN A 6 0.55 -3.20 -32.16
N PRO A 7 -0.09 -2.84 -31.04
CA PRO A 7 0.54 -1.98 -30.05
C PRO A 7 1.82 -2.66 -29.55
N ALA A 8 2.94 -1.92 -29.54
CA ALA A 8 4.22 -2.44 -29.09
C ALA A 8 4.10 -3.08 -27.70
N PRO A 9 4.79 -4.20 -27.43
CA PRO A 9 4.68 -4.89 -26.15
C PRO A 9 5.07 -3.94 -25.03
N GLN A 10 4.10 -3.72 -24.13
CA GLN A 10 4.25 -2.83 -22.99
C GLN A 10 5.36 -3.39 -22.09
N SER A 11 6.53 -2.75 -22.10
CA SER A 11 7.69 -3.22 -21.34
C SER A 11 7.34 -3.30 -19.85
N ARG A 12 7.19 -4.53 -19.36
CA ARG A 12 6.92 -4.82 -17.95
C ARG A 12 8.23 -4.66 -17.17
N LEU A 13 8.18 -3.88 -16.09
CA LEU A 13 9.31 -3.68 -15.19
C LEU A 13 9.43 -4.89 -14.25
N ALA A 14 10.15 -5.94 -14.69
CA ALA A 14 10.32 -7.17 -13.93
C ALA A 14 10.89 -6.94 -12.52
N GLY A 15 11.81 -5.99 -12.36
CA GLY A 15 12.34 -5.62 -11.04
C GLY A 15 11.31 -5.02 -10.09
N LEU A 16 10.37 -4.22 -10.62
CA LEU A 16 9.27 -3.64 -9.84
C LEU A 16 8.28 -4.73 -9.41
N ASP A 17 8.02 -5.71 -10.29
CA ASP A 17 7.18 -6.86 -9.97
C ASP A 17 7.82 -7.75 -8.88
N LEU A 18 9.13 -8.02 -8.98
CA LEU A 18 9.87 -8.78 -7.97
C LEU A 18 9.88 -8.06 -6.61
N ALA A 19 10.16 -6.76 -6.59
CA ALA A 19 10.19 -5.98 -5.36
C ALA A 19 8.82 -5.98 -4.65
N ARG A 20 7.73 -5.84 -5.41
CA ARG A 20 6.37 -5.94 -4.87
C ARG A 20 6.07 -7.32 -4.28
N TYR A 21 6.52 -8.38 -4.97
CA TYR A 21 6.36 -9.74 -4.48
C TYR A 21 7.10 -9.96 -3.15
N LEU A 22 8.36 -9.53 -3.05
CA LEU A 22 9.14 -9.66 -1.81
C LEU A 22 8.51 -8.87 -0.65
N ALA A 23 8.05 -7.64 -0.91
CA ALA A 23 7.36 -6.85 0.10
C ALA A 23 6.03 -7.49 0.54
N PHE A 24 5.28 -8.09 -0.38
CA PHE A 24 4.07 -8.85 -0.07
C PHE A 24 4.35 -10.08 0.79
N VAL A 25 5.38 -10.86 0.47
CA VAL A 25 5.81 -11.99 1.29
C VAL A 25 6.17 -11.54 2.71
N GLY A 26 6.89 -10.42 2.86
CA GLY A 26 7.21 -9.86 4.17
C GLY A 26 5.96 -9.47 4.97
N MET A 27 4.98 -8.84 4.34
CA MET A 27 3.71 -8.50 4.99
C MET A 27 2.94 -9.76 5.43
N VAL A 28 2.90 -10.80 4.60
CA VAL A 28 2.24 -12.06 4.93
C VAL A 28 2.89 -12.68 6.17
N ILE A 29 4.22 -12.78 6.21
CA ILE A 29 4.96 -13.33 7.36
C ILE A 29 4.60 -12.59 8.66
N VAL A 30 4.62 -11.25 8.63
CA VAL A 30 4.33 -10.41 9.80
C VAL A 30 2.88 -10.56 10.25
N ASN A 31 1.91 -10.50 9.33
CA ASN A 31 0.48 -10.59 9.68
C ASN A 31 0.11 -11.98 10.19
N PHE A 32 0.70 -13.05 9.64
CA PHE A 32 0.51 -14.40 10.18
C PHE A 32 1.11 -14.57 11.57
N LYS A 33 2.31 -14.01 11.83
CA LYS A 33 2.89 -14.00 13.18
C LYS A 33 1.93 -13.36 14.19
N ILE A 34 1.40 -12.18 13.86
CA ILE A 34 0.43 -11.45 14.70
C ILE A 34 -0.84 -12.27 14.93
N ALA A 35 -1.42 -12.83 13.86
CA ALA A 35 -2.64 -13.64 13.95
C ALA A 35 -2.47 -14.92 14.79
N MET A 36 -1.27 -15.49 14.85
CA MET A 36 -0.96 -16.67 15.66
C MET A 36 -0.59 -16.33 17.11
N GLY A 37 -0.48 -15.04 17.49
CA GLY A 37 -0.03 -14.63 18.82
C GLY A 37 1.40 -15.06 19.13
N ALA A 38 2.25 -15.21 18.09
CA ALA A 38 3.61 -15.73 18.20
C ALA A 38 4.63 -14.64 18.62
N ASP A 39 4.30 -13.88 19.67
CA ASP A 39 5.10 -12.72 20.12
C ASP A 39 6.38 -13.11 20.86
N ASN A 40 6.50 -14.37 21.30
CA ASN A 40 7.58 -14.85 22.17
C ASN A 40 8.70 -15.65 21.49
N ASP A 41 8.86 -15.55 20.17
CA ASP A 41 9.95 -16.25 19.48
C ASP A 41 11.24 -15.44 19.52
N GLY A 42 12.06 -15.62 20.56
CA GLY A 42 13.41 -15.05 20.69
C GLY A 42 14.46 -15.63 19.72
N GLY A 43 14.04 -16.40 18.72
CA GLY A 43 14.90 -17.03 17.72
C GLY A 43 15.19 -16.13 16.51
N VAL A 44 15.95 -16.68 15.55
CA VAL A 44 16.27 -16.00 14.27
C VAL A 44 15.01 -15.56 13.52
N LEU A 45 13.91 -16.32 13.62
CA LEU A 45 12.62 -15.98 13.01
C LEU A 45 11.94 -14.75 13.65
N GLY A 46 12.10 -14.55 14.96
CA GLY A 46 11.63 -13.33 15.64
C GLY A 46 12.40 -12.09 15.21
N LEU A 47 13.74 -12.19 15.10
CA LEU A 47 14.57 -11.11 14.60
C LEU A 47 14.24 -10.74 13.15
N LEU A 48 14.06 -11.74 12.29
CA LEU A 48 13.68 -11.53 10.89
C LEU A 48 12.28 -10.93 10.75
N SER A 49 11.29 -11.46 11.47
CA SER A 49 9.92 -10.93 11.43
C SER A 49 9.84 -9.51 11.98
N GLY A 50 10.51 -9.21 13.10
CA GLY A 50 10.62 -7.84 13.64
C GLY A 50 11.36 -6.87 12.70
N ALA A 51 12.32 -7.36 11.91
CA ALA A 51 12.95 -6.53 10.88
C ALA A 51 11.98 -6.21 9.72
N LEU A 52 11.06 -7.12 9.38
CA LEU A 52 10.07 -6.94 8.32
C LEU A 52 8.84 -6.13 8.77
N GLU A 53 8.55 -6.14 10.07
CA GLU A 53 7.43 -5.45 10.68
C GLU A 53 7.44 -3.95 10.36
N GLY A 54 6.32 -3.44 9.85
CA GLY A 54 6.17 -2.07 9.33
C GLY A 54 6.93 -1.79 8.02
N ARG A 55 8.17 -2.27 7.86
CA ARG A 55 9.02 -2.00 6.68
C ARG A 55 8.50 -2.66 5.41
N ALA A 56 8.01 -3.89 5.50
CA ALA A 56 7.43 -4.61 4.36
C ALA A 56 6.20 -3.85 3.81
N ALA A 57 5.32 -3.40 4.70
CA ALA A 57 4.15 -2.60 4.34
C ALA A 57 4.54 -1.26 3.71
N ALA A 58 5.47 -0.52 4.35
CA ALA A 58 5.96 0.76 3.81
C ALA A 58 6.57 0.59 2.41
N THR A 59 7.40 -0.44 2.21
CA THR A 59 8.01 -0.75 0.92
C THR A 59 6.95 -1.08 -0.14
N PHE A 60 5.98 -1.92 0.20
CA PHE A 60 4.90 -2.30 -0.71
C PHE A 60 4.09 -1.08 -1.17
N VAL A 61 3.71 -0.20 -0.25
CA VAL A 61 2.95 1.02 -0.56
C VAL A 61 3.74 1.99 -1.43
N VAL A 62 5.05 2.17 -1.16
CA VAL A 62 5.93 3.00 -2.00
C VAL A 62 6.01 2.44 -3.43
N LEU A 63 6.21 1.13 -3.58
CA LEU A 63 6.26 0.48 -4.89
C LEU A 63 4.91 0.55 -5.63
N ALA A 64 3.81 0.48 -4.89
CA ALA A 64 2.47 0.67 -5.43
C ALA A 64 2.28 2.10 -5.97
N GLY A 65 2.72 3.12 -5.22
CA GLY A 65 2.70 4.51 -5.65
C GLY A 65 3.54 4.75 -6.92
N ILE A 66 4.74 4.17 -6.99
CA ILE A 66 5.58 4.22 -8.20
C ILE A 66 4.84 3.58 -9.40
N GLY A 67 4.24 2.40 -9.19
CA GLY A 67 3.46 1.72 -10.22
C GLY A 67 2.26 2.53 -10.70
N LEU A 68 1.54 3.16 -9.76
CA LEU A 68 0.39 4.02 -10.04
C LEU A 68 0.81 5.27 -10.82
N GLY A 69 1.91 5.92 -10.43
CA GLY A 69 2.46 7.09 -11.12
C GLY A 69 2.89 6.79 -12.56
N LEU A 70 3.57 5.66 -12.78
CA LEU A 70 3.98 5.20 -14.12
C LEU A 70 2.78 4.82 -15.01
N ALA A 71 1.68 4.34 -14.43
CA ALA A 71 0.44 4.05 -15.15
C ALA A 71 -0.32 5.35 -15.49
N GLY A 72 -0.44 6.25 -14.50
CA GLY A 72 -1.09 7.55 -14.63
C GLY A 72 -0.42 8.46 -15.66
N SER A 73 0.91 8.40 -15.79
CA SER A 73 1.64 9.19 -16.81
C SER A 73 1.33 8.76 -18.25
N LYS A 74 0.77 7.56 -18.45
CA LYS A 74 0.40 7.03 -19.77
C LYS A 74 -1.08 7.24 -20.08
N ALA A 75 -1.93 6.98 -19.10
CA ALA A 75 -3.39 7.09 -19.25
C ALA A 75 -4.02 7.40 -17.89
N LEU A 76 -4.11 8.69 -17.55
CA LEU A 76 -4.57 9.15 -16.25
C LEU A 76 -6.01 8.70 -15.96
N ASP A 77 -6.97 9.03 -16.83
CA ASP A 77 -8.40 8.73 -16.61
C ASP A 77 -8.68 7.23 -16.50
N LEU A 78 -8.02 6.42 -17.34
CA LEU A 78 -8.13 4.97 -17.29
C LEU A 78 -7.54 4.42 -15.99
N THR A 79 -6.39 4.94 -15.57
CA THR A 79 -5.73 4.53 -14.33
C THR A 79 -6.58 4.88 -13.11
N ILE A 80 -7.21 6.06 -13.09
CA ILE A 80 -8.13 6.51 -12.04
C ILE A 80 -9.33 5.55 -11.97
N SER A 81 -10.01 5.32 -13.09
CA SER A 81 -11.20 4.47 -13.15
C SER A 81 -10.93 3.02 -12.73
N VAL A 82 -9.85 2.42 -13.26
CA VAL A 82 -9.45 1.05 -12.92
C VAL A 82 -9.03 0.95 -11.45
N SER A 83 -8.27 1.92 -10.94
CA SER A 83 -7.80 1.90 -9.56
C SER A 83 -8.93 2.12 -8.57
N LEU A 84 -9.91 2.97 -8.86
CA LEU A 84 -11.12 3.13 -8.03
C LEU A 84 -11.94 1.85 -7.97
N ARG A 85 -12.18 1.20 -9.13
CA ARG A 85 -12.92 -0.07 -9.15
C ARG A 85 -12.21 -1.15 -8.35
N ARG A 86 -10.88 -1.22 -8.44
CA ARG A 86 -10.06 -2.12 -7.62
C ARG A 86 -10.14 -1.77 -6.14
N ALA A 87 -10.01 -0.49 -5.77
CA ALA A 87 -10.11 -0.04 -4.39
C ALA A 87 -11.46 -0.42 -3.77
N VAL A 88 -12.57 -0.14 -4.46
CA VAL A 88 -13.92 -0.51 -3.99
C VAL A 88 -14.07 -2.02 -3.82
N PHE A 89 -13.59 -2.79 -4.80
CA PHE A 89 -13.61 -4.26 -4.73
C PHE A 89 -12.80 -4.80 -3.55
N LEU A 90 -11.58 -4.28 -3.36
CA LEU A 90 -10.71 -4.66 -2.25
C LEU A 90 -11.30 -4.23 -0.91
N LEU A 91 -11.95 -3.06 -0.84
CA LEU A 91 -12.60 -2.59 0.38
C LEU A 91 -13.74 -3.52 0.77
N ALA A 92 -14.62 -3.86 -0.19
CA ALA A 92 -15.74 -4.75 0.06
C ALA A 92 -15.27 -6.13 0.55
N ILE A 93 -14.28 -6.71 -0.11
CA ILE A 93 -13.73 -8.01 0.32
C ILE A 93 -12.99 -7.87 1.65
N GLY A 94 -12.23 -6.80 1.88
CA GLY A 94 -11.47 -6.61 3.11
C GLY A 94 -12.38 -6.47 4.32
N LEU A 95 -13.46 -5.70 4.20
CA LEU A 95 -14.48 -5.57 5.25
C LEU A 95 -15.19 -6.90 5.53
N LEU A 96 -15.46 -7.70 4.50
CA LEU A 96 -16.00 -9.05 4.68
C LEU A 96 -14.98 -9.98 5.34
N ASN A 97 -13.71 -9.88 4.96
CA ASN A 97 -12.63 -10.71 5.49
C ASN A 97 -12.35 -10.41 6.97
N MET A 98 -12.50 -9.15 7.39
CA MET A 98 -12.39 -8.76 8.81
C MET A 98 -13.39 -9.50 9.72
N LEU A 99 -14.50 -10.03 9.20
CA LEU A 99 -15.42 -10.85 9.98
C LEU A 99 -14.87 -12.25 10.32
N ILE A 100 -13.84 -12.69 9.61
CA ILE A 100 -13.26 -14.05 9.71
C ILE A 100 -11.82 -13.97 10.23
N PHE A 101 -11.06 -12.96 9.83
CA PHE A 101 -9.63 -12.85 10.07
C PHE A 101 -9.25 -11.41 10.41
N GLU A 102 -8.79 -11.19 11.65
CA GLU A 102 -8.47 -9.84 12.16
C GLU A 102 -7.21 -9.24 11.52
N ALA A 103 -6.23 -10.06 11.10
CA ALA A 103 -5.00 -9.60 10.46
C ALA A 103 -5.16 -9.35 8.94
N ASP A 104 -6.31 -8.81 8.52
CA ASP A 104 -6.59 -8.47 7.13
C ASP A 104 -5.76 -7.26 6.64
N ILE A 105 -5.08 -7.44 5.51
CA ILE A 105 -4.30 -6.37 4.86
C ILE A 105 -5.09 -5.64 3.76
N LEU A 106 -6.25 -6.17 3.37
CA LEU A 106 -6.94 -5.78 2.14
C LEU A 106 -7.67 -4.45 2.27
N HIS A 107 -8.34 -4.21 3.41
CA HIS A 107 -9.04 -2.96 3.66
C HIS A 107 -8.07 -1.77 3.72
N TYR A 108 -6.92 -1.90 4.40
CA TYR A 108 -5.87 -0.88 4.39
C TYR A 108 -5.41 -0.54 2.97
N TYR A 109 -5.22 -1.57 2.15
CA TYR A 109 -4.75 -1.39 0.78
C TYR A 109 -5.78 -0.71 -0.12
N ALA A 110 -7.07 -0.96 0.12
CA ALA A 110 -8.14 -0.24 -0.55
C ALA A 110 -8.09 1.27 -0.27
N PHE A 111 -7.86 1.67 0.99
CA PHE A 111 -7.68 3.08 1.35
C PHE A 111 -6.42 3.66 0.71
N TYR A 112 -5.30 2.94 0.70
CA TYR A 112 -4.08 3.42 0.04
C TYR A 112 -4.28 3.65 -1.46
N PHE A 113 -5.00 2.78 -2.15
CA PHE A 113 -5.36 3.03 -3.54
C PHE A 113 -6.29 4.21 -3.71
N LEU A 114 -7.28 4.38 -2.83
CA LEU A 114 -8.20 5.52 -2.87
C LEU A 114 -7.44 6.85 -2.72
N PHE A 115 -6.56 6.95 -1.73
CA PHE A 115 -5.68 8.11 -1.56
C PHE A 115 -4.73 8.28 -2.73
N GLY A 116 -4.13 7.18 -3.22
CA GLY A 116 -3.25 7.20 -4.38
C GLY A 116 -3.93 7.79 -5.62
N VAL A 117 -5.18 7.41 -5.89
CA VAL A 117 -5.97 7.97 -7.00
C VAL A 117 -6.22 9.46 -6.80
N LEU A 118 -6.59 9.89 -5.60
CA LEU A 118 -6.85 11.30 -5.30
C LEU A 118 -5.60 12.18 -5.50
N LEU A 119 -4.43 11.63 -5.22
CA LEU A 119 -3.15 12.32 -5.34
C LEU A 119 -2.55 12.24 -6.75
N LEU A 120 -3.00 11.31 -7.59
CA LEU A 120 -2.46 11.06 -8.93
C LEU A 120 -2.50 12.27 -9.89
N PRO A 121 -3.56 13.09 -9.95
CA PRO A 121 -3.60 14.26 -10.84
C PRO A 121 -2.81 15.47 -10.31
N LEU A 122 -2.27 15.42 -9.09
CA LEU A 122 -1.58 16.56 -8.50
C LEU A 122 -0.20 16.78 -9.13
N SER A 123 0.22 18.05 -9.18
CA SER A 123 1.58 18.41 -9.60
C SER A 123 2.61 17.92 -8.57
N SER A 124 3.86 17.72 -8.99
CA SER A 124 4.95 17.31 -8.09
C SER A 124 5.15 18.28 -6.92
N ARG A 125 4.94 19.59 -7.14
CA ARG A 125 5.00 20.59 -6.07
C ARG A 125 3.89 20.41 -5.04
N ALA A 126 2.67 20.13 -5.49
CA ALA A 126 1.54 19.85 -4.60
C ALA A 126 1.78 18.57 -3.79
N LEU A 127 2.35 17.52 -4.40
CA LEU A 127 2.72 16.29 -3.69
C LEU A 127 3.75 16.53 -2.58
N VAL A 128 4.76 17.37 -2.82
CA VAL A 128 5.72 17.77 -1.76
C VAL A 128 5.01 18.47 -0.61
N TRP A 129 4.09 19.39 -0.90
CA TRP A 129 3.30 20.05 0.14
C TRP A 129 2.42 19.07 0.92
N VAL A 130 1.82 18.08 0.26
CA VAL A 130 1.05 17.02 0.93
C VAL A 130 1.95 16.20 1.85
N ILE A 131 3.17 15.81 1.42
CA ILE A 131 4.13 15.09 2.25
C ILE A 131 4.50 15.90 3.49
N LEU A 132 4.81 17.18 3.32
CA LEU A 132 5.14 18.08 4.44
C LEU A 132 3.96 18.25 5.39
N ALA A 133 2.75 18.48 4.85
CA ALA A 133 1.54 18.65 5.63
C ALA A 133 1.18 17.39 6.44
N LEU A 134 1.34 16.19 5.85
CA LEU A 134 1.10 14.93 6.55
C LEU A 134 2.11 14.70 7.68
N ASN A 135 3.40 14.98 7.46
CA ASN A 135 4.43 14.81 8.50
C ASN A 135 4.25 15.83 9.64
N LEU A 136 4.05 17.10 9.31
CA LEU A 136 3.81 18.15 10.31
C LEU A 136 2.50 17.91 11.06
N GLY A 137 1.44 17.51 10.33
CA GLY A 137 0.16 17.14 10.91
C GLY A 137 0.28 15.97 11.87
N PHE A 138 1.03 14.91 11.51
CA PHE A 138 1.31 13.79 12.40
C PHE A 138 2.01 14.25 13.68
N VAL A 139 3.11 15.02 13.56
CA VAL A 139 3.84 15.55 14.71
C VAL A 139 2.95 16.43 15.59
N ALA A 140 2.14 17.31 15.00
CA ALA A 140 1.19 18.14 15.73
C ALA A 140 0.13 17.29 16.46
N MET A 141 -0.40 16.25 15.82
CA MET A 141 -1.36 15.33 16.43
C MET A 141 -0.77 14.62 17.65
N VAL A 142 0.50 14.21 17.61
CA VAL A 142 1.19 13.60 18.77
C VAL A 142 1.25 14.54 19.98
N PHE A 143 1.32 15.86 19.76
CA PHE A 143 1.33 16.83 20.86
C PHE A 143 -0.06 17.23 21.35
N VAL A 144 -1.08 17.11 20.50
CA VAL A 144 -2.46 17.55 20.82
C VAL A 144 -3.30 16.41 21.38
N PHE A 145 -3.12 15.18 20.89
CA PHE A 145 -3.86 14.01 21.31
C PHE A 145 -3.04 13.18 22.29
N GLU A 146 -3.64 12.78 23.41
CA GLU A 146 -3.07 11.79 24.32
C GLU A 146 -3.03 10.44 23.62
N TYR A 147 -1.88 10.10 23.04
CA TYR A 147 -1.69 8.87 22.28
C TYR A 147 -2.02 7.60 23.10
N ASP A 148 -1.89 7.69 24.42
CA ASP A 148 -2.14 6.59 25.36
C ASP A 148 -3.62 6.42 25.75
N THR A 149 -4.52 7.31 25.32
CA THR A 149 -5.95 7.17 25.63
C THR A 149 -6.56 5.96 24.93
N GLY A 150 -7.03 4.98 25.72
CA GLY A 150 -7.72 3.78 25.23
C GLY A 150 -6.88 2.49 25.23
N TRP A 151 -5.64 2.53 25.71
CA TRP A 151 -4.71 1.38 25.77
C TRP A 151 -4.56 0.77 27.18
N ASN A 152 -5.65 0.66 27.95
CA ASN A 152 -5.68 -0.12 29.21
C ASN A 152 -5.92 -1.60 28.95
#